data_AF-A0A2E3NVQ9-F1
#
_entry.id   AF-A0A2E3NVQ9-F1
#
_cell.length_a   1.000
_cell.length_b   1.000
_cell.length_c   1.000
_cell.angle_alpha   90.00
_cell.angle_beta   90.00
_cell.angle_gamma   90.00
#
_symmetry.space_group_name_H-M   'P 1'
#
loop_
_entity.id
_entity.type
_entity.pdbx_description
1 polymer ?
#
loop_
_entity_poly.entity_id
_entity_poly.type
_entity_poly.pdbx_seq_one_letter_code
_entity_poly.pdbx_strand_id
1 'polypeptide(L)'
;RLMLGEFSDWAAFLAPDTDDYASMPRKQLKGLQEDARRRLDRELRMYCDRNFDGMTVEALERLFGVIQGNRGLEMPRSAFESKFARFRPPVVRGVPMHATVVISLWGLKFWVPEAELAADLSLAIKDADLAMRALDPHYESEHAAQKEKRGEIREHLRRRFYASRSGVLSAFNLVECYMNSLAWEFLRLRGADALSNRQRKSLEDVSGTKLRDKLLKYPRFITGAELDPESRAAVEGLLDVLKPFRDSLVHPSPFDAPEKFGGYDKLRNLYRIDADTLYLVAHLAADIITRVQAHVGETILVGTPWLPELLDALKRHQISIPPEWGYGRTR
;
A
#
# COMPACT_ATOMS: atom_id res chain seq x y z
N ARG A 1 -6.95 -24.21 -10.64
CA ARG A 1 -5.83 -23.85 -11.53
C ARG A 1 -5.54 -22.36 -11.54
N LEU A 2 -6.45 -21.47 -11.99
CA LEU A 2 -6.18 -20.02 -11.98
C LEU A 2 -5.82 -19.49 -10.58
N MET A 3 -6.61 -19.82 -9.56
CA MET A 3 -6.32 -19.42 -8.17
C MET A 3 -5.01 -20.01 -7.61
N LEU A 4 -4.40 -20.99 -8.29
CA LEU A 4 -3.11 -21.57 -7.94
C LEU A 4 -1.94 -20.92 -8.71
N GLY A 5 -2.22 -20.02 -9.65
CA GLY A 5 -1.21 -19.36 -10.48
C GLY A 5 -0.63 -20.25 -11.57
N GLU A 6 -1.38 -21.25 -12.04
CA GLU A 6 -0.89 -22.27 -12.98
C GLU A 6 -1.01 -21.88 -14.47
N PHE A 7 -1.53 -20.68 -14.78
CA PHE A 7 -1.67 -20.21 -16.16
C PHE A 7 -0.58 -19.19 -16.52
N SER A 8 -0.01 -19.33 -17.71
CA SER A 8 0.97 -18.37 -18.27
C SER A 8 0.30 -17.11 -18.83
N ASP A 9 -0.93 -17.24 -19.33
CA ASP A 9 -1.65 -16.19 -20.03
C ASP A 9 -3.17 -16.43 -20.00
N TRP A 10 -3.92 -15.40 -20.40
CA TRP A 10 -5.39 -15.46 -20.43
C TRP A 10 -5.94 -16.34 -21.53
N ALA A 11 -5.22 -16.55 -22.64
CA ALA A 11 -5.69 -17.43 -23.70
C ALA A 11 -5.73 -18.87 -23.21
N ALA A 12 -4.70 -19.32 -22.48
CA ALA A 12 -4.66 -20.63 -21.85
C ALA A 12 -5.78 -20.82 -20.81
N PHE A 13 -6.10 -19.77 -20.04
CA PHE A 13 -7.22 -19.82 -19.08
C PHE A 13 -8.58 -19.93 -19.77
N LEU A 14 -8.77 -19.20 -20.88
CA LEU A 14 -10.03 -19.14 -21.64
C LEU A 14 -10.17 -20.27 -22.66
N ALA A 15 -9.12 -21.05 -22.89
CA ALA A 15 -9.10 -22.14 -23.86
C ALA A 15 -10.33 -23.06 -23.75
N PRO A 16 -10.78 -23.48 -22.55
CA PRO A 16 -11.96 -24.33 -22.43
C PRO A 16 -13.25 -23.73 -23.01
N ASP A 17 -13.40 -22.42 -23.07
CA ASP A 17 -14.60 -21.78 -23.65
C ASP A 17 -14.45 -21.50 -25.15
N THR A 18 -13.23 -21.57 -25.67
CA THR A 18 -12.91 -21.32 -27.09
C THR A 18 -12.68 -22.60 -27.88
N ASP A 19 -12.47 -23.73 -27.19
CA ASP A 19 -12.28 -25.03 -27.81
C ASP A 19 -13.56 -25.48 -28.54
N ASP A 20 -13.43 -25.89 -29.79
CA ASP A 20 -14.53 -26.46 -30.55
C ASP A 20 -14.76 -27.92 -30.13
N TYR A 21 -15.47 -28.11 -29.03
CA TYR A 21 -15.85 -29.44 -28.56
C TYR A 21 -16.76 -30.19 -29.54
N ALA A 22 -17.43 -29.50 -30.47
CA ALA A 22 -18.31 -30.14 -31.43
C ALA A 22 -17.53 -30.94 -32.50
N SER A 23 -16.31 -30.51 -32.82
CA SER A 23 -15.43 -31.24 -33.75
C SER A 23 -14.58 -32.33 -33.08
N MET A 24 -14.57 -32.42 -31.75
CA MET A 24 -13.77 -33.43 -31.04
C MET A 24 -14.35 -34.86 -31.16
N PRO A 25 -13.50 -35.88 -31.39
CA PRO A 25 -13.93 -37.27 -31.39
C PRO A 25 -14.64 -37.69 -30.09
N ARG A 26 -15.76 -38.41 -30.20
CA ARG A 26 -16.57 -38.88 -29.05
C ARG A 26 -15.76 -39.62 -27.98
N LYS A 27 -14.72 -40.36 -28.36
CA LYS A 27 -13.83 -41.06 -27.42
C LYS A 27 -13.03 -40.08 -26.54
N GLN A 28 -12.56 -38.96 -27.11
CA GLN A 28 -11.86 -37.92 -26.37
C GLN A 28 -12.82 -37.17 -25.44
N LEU A 29 -14.02 -36.81 -25.93
CA LEU A 29 -15.06 -36.18 -25.11
C LEU A 29 -15.45 -37.04 -23.89
N LYS A 30 -15.61 -38.36 -24.09
CA LYS A 30 -15.83 -39.29 -22.97
C LYS A 30 -14.67 -39.31 -21.98
N GLY A 31 -13.44 -39.31 -22.47
CA GLY A 31 -12.24 -39.24 -21.62
C GLY A 31 -12.18 -37.97 -20.78
N LEU A 32 -12.46 -36.81 -21.39
CA LEU A 32 -12.53 -35.52 -20.68
C LEU A 32 -13.65 -35.51 -19.63
N GLN A 33 -14.82 -36.06 -19.98
CA GLN A 33 -15.94 -36.17 -19.04
C GLN A 33 -15.62 -37.09 -17.85
N GLU A 34 -14.93 -38.21 -18.09
CA GLU A 34 -14.49 -39.12 -17.03
C GLU A 34 -13.41 -38.50 -16.13
N ASP A 35 -12.43 -37.78 -16.71
CA ASP A 35 -11.41 -37.05 -15.94
C ASP A 35 -12.04 -35.95 -15.08
N ALA A 36 -12.98 -35.19 -15.66
CA ALA A 36 -13.74 -34.17 -14.95
C ALA A 36 -14.50 -34.74 -13.76
N ARG A 37 -15.20 -35.87 -13.96
CA ARG A 37 -16.00 -36.51 -12.91
C ARG A 37 -15.18 -37.17 -11.82
N ARG A 38 -14.05 -37.81 -12.15
CA ARG A 38 -13.31 -38.63 -11.18
C ARG A 38 -12.19 -37.87 -10.48
N ARG A 39 -11.45 -37.06 -11.23
CA ARG A 39 -10.25 -36.41 -10.72
C ARG A 39 -10.50 -34.95 -10.39
N LEU A 40 -10.98 -34.17 -11.37
CA LEU A 40 -11.13 -32.72 -11.19
C LEU A 40 -12.18 -32.38 -10.14
N ASP A 41 -13.33 -33.07 -10.10
CA ASP A 41 -14.34 -32.86 -9.06
C ASP A 41 -13.77 -33.06 -7.65
N ARG A 42 -12.96 -34.11 -7.44
CA ARG A 42 -12.29 -34.35 -6.16
C ARG A 42 -11.27 -33.27 -5.82
N GLU A 43 -10.42 -32.90 -6.77
CA GLU A 43 -9.41 -31.83 -6.58
C GLU A 43 -10.08 -30.49 -6.27
N LEU A 44 -11.16 -30.15 -6.99
CA LEU A 44 -11.94 -28.93 -6.79
C LEU A 44 -12.60 -28.90 -5.41
N ARG A 45 -13.25 -29.99 -5.00
CA ARG A 45 -13.84 -30.11 -3.65
C ARG A 45 -12.78 -29.98 -2.57
N MET A 46 -11.68 -30.70 -2.68
CA MET A 46 -10.57 -30.59 -1.72
C MET A 46 -10.02 -29.17 -1.63
N TYR A 47 -9.88 -28.47 -2.77
CA TYR A 47 -9.46 -27.08 -2.77
C TYR A 47 -10.51 -26.18 -2.12
N CYS A 48 -11.80 -26.33 -2.46
CA CYS A 48 -12.88 -25.55 -1.88
C CYS A 48 -12.99 -25.76 -0.37
N ASP A 49 -13.00 -27.02 0.07
CA ASP A 49 -13.07 -27.42 1.48
C ASP A 49 -11.86 -26.95 2.28
N ARG A 50 -10.68 -26.86 1.67
CA ARG A 50 -9.48 -26.38 2.37
C ARG A 50 -9.47 -24.86 2.52
N ASN A 51 -10.00 -24.14 1.53
CA ASN A 51 -9.81 -22.69 1.45
C ASN A 51 -11.03 -21.87 1.86
N PHE A 52 -12.23 -22.40 1.68
CA PHE A 52 -13.48 -21.68 1.88
C PHE A 52 -14.42 -22.40 2.85
N ASP A 53 -15.33 -21.63 3.41
CA ASP A 53 -16.46 -22.11 4.18
C ASP A 53 -17.74 -21.90 3.35
N GLY A 54 -18.36 -23.00 2.93
CA GLY A 54 -19.59 -22.98 2.13
C GLY A 54 -19.45 -22.59 0.66
N MET A 55 -18.28 -22.76 0.02
CA MET A 55 -18.16 -22.54 -1.44
C MET A 55 -18.89 -23.65 -2.21
N THR A 56 -20.00 -23.29 -2.88
CA THR A 56 -20.75 -24.21 -3.75
C THR A 56 -20.27 -24.16 -5.19
N VAL A 57 -20.71 -25.14 -6.00
CA VAL A 57 -20.41 -25.17 -7.44
C VAL A 57 -20.99 -23.93 -8.13
N GLU A 58 -22.21 -23.53 -7.80
CA GLU A 58 -22.87 -22.35 -8.38
C GLU A 58 -22.12 -21.06 -8.00
N ALA A 59 -21.55 -20.98 -6.79
CA ALA A 59 -20.73 -19.84 -6.38
C ALA A 59 -19.41 -19.78 -7.18
N LEU A 60 -18.80 -20.94 -7.43
CA LEU A 60 -17.59 -21.04 -8.23
C LEU A 60 -17.83 -20.70 -9.71
N GLU A 61 -18.95 -21.12 -10.28
CA GLU A 61 -19.37 -20.75 -11.65
C GLU A 61 -19.61 -19.24 -11.77
N ARG A 62 -20.30 -18.63 -10.81
CA ARG A 62 -20.47 -17.17 -10.77
C ARG A 62 -19.12 -16.45 -10.68
N LEU A 63 -18.22 -16.96 -9.84
CA LEU A 63 -16.87 -16.41 -9.69
C LEU A 63 -16.07 -16.52 -11.00
N PHE A 64 -16.14 -17.68 -11.66
CA PHE A 64 -15.53 -17.89 -12.98
C PHE A 64 -16.05 -16.88 -14.00
N GLY A 65 -17.37 -16.69 -14.10
CA GLY A 65 -17.96 -15.73 -15.04
C GLY A 65 -17.51 -14.28 -14.78
N VAL A 66 -17.36 -13.87 -13.50
CA VAL A 66 -16.82 -12.55 -13.16
C VAL A 66 -15.36 -12.41 -13.58
N ILE A 67 -14.55 -13.44 -13.34
CA ILE A 67 -13.13 -13.45 -13.72
C ILE A 67 -12.97 -13.39 -15.23
N GLN A 68 -13.76 -14.18 -15.96
CA GLN A 68 -13.74 -14.22 -17.42
C GLN A 68 -14.09 -12.86 -18.03
N GLY A 69 -15.14 -12.20 -17.53
CA GLY A 69 -15.57 -10.90 -18.02
C GLY A 69 -14.55 -9.78 -17.82
N ASN A 70 -13.75 -9.85 -16.74
CA ASN A 70 -12.83 -8.79 -16.35
C ASN A 70 -11.34 -9.14 -16.54
N ARG A 71 -11.02 -10.37 -16.96
CA ARG A 71 -9.64 -10.92 -16.93
C ARG A 71 -9.00 -10.75 -15.56
N GLY A 72 -9.69 -11.26 -14.54
CA GLY A 72 -9.25 -11.20 -13.15
C GLY A 72 -10.36 -10.78 -12.19
N LEU A 73 -10.00 -10.65 -10.93
CA LEU A 73 -10.87 -10.15 -9.88
C LEU A 73 -10.06 -9.30 -8.92
N GLU A 74 -10.55 -8.11 -8.62
CA GLU A 74 -10.05 -7.25 -7.55
C GLU A 74 -11.24 -6.72 -6.78
N MET A 75 -11.40 -7.12 -5.51
CA MET A 75 -12.47 -6.60 -4.68
C MET A 75 -12.17 -6.70 -3.18
N PRO A 76 -12.77 -5.86 -2.33
CA PRO A 76 -12.62 -5.98 -0.89
C PRO A 76 -12.99 -7.38 -0.40
N ARG A 77 -12.23 -7.92 0.55
CA ARG A 77 -12.46 -9.26 1.10
C ARG A 77 -13.88 -9.46 1.60
N SER A 78 -14.42 -8.49 2.34
CA SER A 78 -15.80 -8.55 2.81
C SER A 78 -16.84 -8.66 1.68
N ALA A 79 -16.60 -7.98 0.55
CA ALA A 79 -17.46 -8.08 -0.63
C ALA A 79 -17.31 -9.44 -1.33
N PHE A 80 -16.08 -9.97 -1.41
CA PHE A 80 -15.84 -11.33 -1.90
C PHE A 80 -16.58 -12.37 -1.06
N GLU A 81 -16.40 -12.32 0.27
CA GLU A 81 -16.99 -13.27 1.21
C GLU A 81 -18.53 -13.22 1.20
N SER A 82 -19.11 -12.03 0.98
CA SER A 82 -20.56 -11.87 0.82
C SER A 82 -21.10 -12.38 -0.51
N LYS A 83 -20.31 -12.32 -1.59
CA LYS A 83 -20.78 -12.64 -2.96
C LYS A 83 -20.55 -14.10 -3.34
N PHE A 84 -19.46 -14.69 -2.85
CA PHE A 84 -19.00 -16.01 -3.26
C PHE A 84 -18.97 -16.99 -2.09
N ALA A 85 -17.98 -16.88 -1.21
CA ALA A 85 -17.85 -17.72 -0.03
C ALA A 85 -16.86 -17.11 0.97
N ARG A 86 -17.03 -17.42 2.27
CA ARG A 86 -16.10 -17.00 3.31
C ARG A 86 -14.78 -17.77 3.18
N PHE A 87 -13.65 -17.12 3.49
CA PHE A 87 -12.39 -17.83 3.61
C PHE A 87 -12.33 -18.60 4.94
N ARG A 88 -11.65 -19.75 4.94
CA ARG A 88 -11.36 -20.46 6.18
C ARG A 88 -10.30 -19.71 7.00
N PRO A 89 -10.37 -19.75 8.34
CA PRO A 89 -9.43 -19.01 9.20
C PRO A 89 -7.93 -19.22 8.89
N PRO A 90 -7.45 -20.44 8.53
CA PRO A 90 -6.04 -20.62 8.17
C PRO A 90 -5.58 -19.85 6.92
N VAL A 91 -6.48 -19.59 5.96
CA VAL A 91 -6.15 -18.90 4.70
C VAL A 91 -5.93 -17.41 4.91
N VAL A 92 -6.69 -16.82 5.83
CA VAL A 92 -6.70 -15.37 6.10
C VAL A 92 -5.98 -15.03 7.41
N ARG A 93 -5.18 -15.96 7.94
CA ARG A 93 -4.39 -15.72 9.15
C ARG A 93 -3.40 -14.59 8.89
N GLY A 94 -3.50 -13.52 9.68
CA GLY A 94 -2.65 -12.33 9.52
C GLY A 94 -3.05 -11.44 8.34
N VAL A 95 -4.18 -11.71 7.69
CA VAL A 95 -4.72 -10.86 6.62
C VAL A 95 -5.81 -9.96 7.21
N PRO A 96 -5.67 -8.62 7.12
CA PRO A 96 -6.65 -7.70 7.66
C PRO A 96 -8.00 -7.81 6.92
N MET A 97 -9.07 -7.30 7.54
CA MET A 97 -10.43 -7.39 6.98
C MET A 97 -10.63 -6.44 5.79
N HIS A 98 -9.87 -5.35 5.75
CA HIS A 98 -9.87 -4.39 4.64
C HIS A 98 -9.03 -4.84 3.44
N ALA A 99 -8.36 -6.00 3.52
CA ALA A 99 -7.57 -6.53 2.40
C ALA A 99 -8.42 -6.71 1.14
N THR A 100 -7.77 -6.57 -0.01
CA THR A 100 -8.35 -6.81 -1.33
C THR A 100 -8.03 -8.22 -1.78
N VAL A 101 -9.07 -8.96 -2.16
CA VAL A 101 -8.92 -10.26 -2.80
C VAL A 101 -8.56 -10.02 -4.26
N VAL A 102 -7.43 -10.56 -4.67
CA VAL A 102 -6.93 -10.47 -6.04
C VAL A 102 -6.86 -11.87 -6.64
N ILE A 103 -7.54 -12.10 -7.76
CA ILE A 103 -7.39 -13.30 -8.57
C ILE A 103 -6.88 -12.88 -9.94
N SER A 104 -5.70 -13.36 -10.27
CA SER A 104 -4.99 -13.05 -11.51
C SER A 104 -4.30 -14.30 -12.05
N LEU A 105 -3.52 -14.16 -13.12
CA LEU A 105 -2.65 -15.23 -13.62
C LEU A 105 -1.64 -15.71 -12.56
N TRP A 106 -1.33 -14.88 -11.56
CA TRP A 106 -0.43 -15.23 -10.45
C TRP A 106 -1.14 -15.86 -9.24
N GLY A 107 -2.39 -16.32 -9.40
CA GLY A 107 -3.12 -16.96 -8.33
C GLY A 107 -4.05 -16.05 -7.55
N LEU A 108 -4.62 -16.64 -6.49
CA LEU A 108 -5.37 -15.96 -5.45
C LEU A 108 -4.39 -15.33 -4.45
N LYS A 109 -4.48 -14.03 -4.25
CA LYS A 109 -3.68 -13.25 -3.30
C LYS A 109 -4.56 -12.33 -2.47
N PHE A 110 -4.01 -11.88 -1.34
CA PHE A 110 -4.58 -10.80 -0.55
C PHE A 110 -3.63 -9.62 -0.62
N TRP A 111 -4.12 -8.51 -1.16
CA TRP A 111 -3.36 -7.25 -1.22
C TRP A 111 -3.81 -6.34 -0.09
N VAL A 112 -2.84 -5.81 0.64
CA VAL A 112 -3.05 -4.83 1.70
C VAL A 112 -2.49 -3.51 1.18
N PRO A 113 -3.32 -2.48 0.93
CA PRO A 113 -2.87 -1.24 0.31
C PRO A 113 -1.66 -0.59 0.98
N GLU A 114 -1.57 -0.65 2.31
CA GLU A 114 -0.45 -0.15 3.09
C GLU A 114 0.83 -0.94 2.84
N ALA A 115 0.74 -2.25 2.61
CA ALA A 115 1.90 -3.06 2.29
C ALA A 115 2.49 -2.67 0.93
N GLU A 116 1.63 -2.40 -0.07
CA GLU A 116 2.06 -1.92 -1.39
C GLU A 116 2.72 -0.54 -1.28
N LEU A 117 2.10 0.40 -0.55
CA LEU A 117 2.67 1.74 -0.34
C LEU A 117 3.99 1.72 0.46
N ALA A 118 4.13 0.80 1.42
CA ALA A 118 5.36 0.58 2.16
C ALA A 118 6.46 -0.05 1.29
N ALA A 119 6.10 -0.96 0.39
CA ALA A 119 7.01 -1.53 -0.61
C ALA A 119 7.48 -0.44 -1.59
N ASP A 120 6.58 0.39 -2.10
CA ASP A 120 6.91 1.54 -2.96
C ASP A 120 7.89 2.51 -2.28
N LEU A 121 7.65 2.81 -1.00
CA LEU A 121 8.53 3.65 -0.20
C LEU A 121 9.92 3.02 -0.06
N SER A 122 9.98 1.72 0.23
CA SER A 122 11.23 0.96 0.34
C SER A 122 12.01 0.91 -0.97
N LEU A 123 11.32 0.75 -2.11
CA LEU A 123 11.91 0.81 -3.44
C LEU A 123 12.47 2.19 -3.75
N ALA A 124 11.73 3.25 -3.42
CA ALA A 124 12.19 4.62 -3.61
C ALA A 124 13.46 4.93 -2.79
N ILE A 125 13.52 4.47 -1.53
CA ILE A 125 14.72 4.58 -0.68
C ILE A 125 15.91 3.89 -1.34
N LYS A 126 15.73 2.64 -1.77
CA LYS A 126 16.77 1.86 -2.44
C LYS A 126 17.25 2.53 -3.73
N ASP A 127 16.33 3.03 -4.55
CA ASP A 127 16.68 3.68 -5.81
C ASP A 127 17.41 5.01 -5.61
N ALA A 128 17.04 5.78 -4.58
CA ALA A 128 17.77 7.00 -4.20
C ALA A 128 19.19 6.68 -3.72
N ASP A 129 19.37 5.66 -2.87
CA ASP A 129 20.67 5.20 -2.39
C ASP A 129 21.57 4.72 -3.54
N LEU A 130 21.05 3.87 -4.45
CA LEU A 130 21.78 3.42 -5.63
C LEU A 130 22.20 4.58 -6.53
N ALA A 131 21.33 5.57 -6.72
CA ALA A 131 21.63 6.76 -7.50
C ALA A 131 22.69 7.64 -6.82
N MET A 132 22.66 7.78 -5.49
CA MET A 132 23.69 8.50 -4.74
C MET A 132 25.06 7.82 -4.85
N ARG A 133 25.13 6.52 -4.62
CA ARG A 133 26.40 5.75 -4.73
C ARG A 133 27.01 5.83 -6.13
N ALA A 134 26.18 5.88 -7.16
CA ALA A 134 26.64 6.08 -8.53
C ALA A 134 27.17 7.51 -8.77
N LEU A 135 26.70 8.51 -8.01
CA LEU A 135 27.17 9.89 -8.07
C LEU A 135 28.45 10.14 -7.26
N ASP A 136 28.73 9.35 -6.22
CA ASP A 136 29.89 9.54 -5.32
C ASP A 136 31.23 9.71 -6.06
N PRO A 137 31.60 8.86 -7.04
CA PRO A 137 32.87 9.02 -7.75
C PRO A 137 32.97 10.32 -8.56
N HIS A 138 31.84 10.96 -8.86
CA HIS A 138 31.80 12.18 -9.65
C HIS A 138 31.99 13.44 -8.80
N TYR A 139 31.56 13.46 -7.54
CA TYR A 139 31.70 14.63 -6.66
C TYR A 139 33.16 15.00 -6.39
N GLU A 140 34.05 14.01 -6.34
CA GLU A 140 35.49 14.20 -6.10
C GLU A 140 36.30 14.41 -7.39
N SER A 141 35.67 14.21 -8.56
CA SER A 141 36.35 14.31 -9.85
C SER A 141 36.48 15.76 -10.35
N GLU A 142 37.56 16.04 -11.10
CA GLU A 142 37.75 17.34 -11.73
C GLU A 142 36.63 17.66 -12.75
N HIS A 143 36.28 18.94 -12.87
CA HIS A 143 35.21 19.41 -13.75
C HIS A 143 35.40 19.00 -15.23
N ALA A 144 36.64 18.85 -15.70
CA ALA A 144 36.93 18.35 -17.05
C ALA A 144 36.43 16.91 -17.24
N ALA A 145 36.72 16.00 -16.29
CA ALA A 145 36.26 14.62 -16.31
C ALA A 145 34.72 14.52 -16.14
N GLN A 146 34.12 15.44 -15.37
CA GLN A 146 32.66 15.51 -15.24
C GLN A 146 31.98 15.91 -16.56
N LYS A 147 32.58 16.78 -17.38
CA LYS A 147 32.01 17.17 -18.69
C LYS A 147 31.88 15.98 -19.63
N GLU A 148 32.87 15.10 -19.65
CA GLU A 148 32.85 13.88 -20.47
C GLU A 148 31.75 12.92 -20.03
N LYS A 149 31.50 12.84 -18.71
CA LYS A 149 30.46 11.98 -18.12
C LYS A 149 29.12 12.67 -17.85
N ARG A 150 28.89 13.84 -18.46
CA ARG A 150 27.71 14.68 -18.17
C ARG A 150 26.38 13.94 -18.38
N GLY A 151 26.30 13.06 -19.38
CA GLY A 151 25.10 12.26 -19.64
C GLY A 151 24.76 11.29 -18.51
N GLU A 152 25.76 10.54 -18.05
CA GLU A 152 25.67 9.59 -16.94
C GLU A 152 25.32 10.29 -15.62
N ILE A 153 26.06 11.35 -15.28
CA ILE A 153 25.79 12.17 -14.08
C ILE A 153 24.35 12.70 -14.10
N ARG A 154 23.88 13.20 -15.24
CA ARG A 154 22.51 13.72 -15.39
C ARG A 154 21.47 12.63 -15.15
N GLU A 155 21.71 11.41 -15.62
CA GLU A 155 20.77 10.29 -15.43
C GLU A 155 20.69 9.88 -13.95
N HIS A 156 21.83 9.74 -13.27
CA HIS A 156 21.84 9.43 -11.84
C HIS A 156 21.21 10.56 -10.99
N LEU A 157 21.45 11.83 -11.32
CA LEU A 157 20.76 12.95 -10.68
C LEU A 157 19.24 12.87 -10.87
N ARG A 158 18.79 12.60 -12.11
CA ARG A 158 17.35 12.44 -12.40
C ARG A 158 16.74 11.29 -11.61
N ARG A 159 17.41 10.14 -11.54
CA ARG A 159 16.95 8.98 -10.78
C ARG A 159 16.86 9.30 -9.29
N ARG A 160 17.88 9.95 -8.71
CA ARG A 160 17.85 10.45 -7.32
C ARG A 160 16.61 11.31 -7.08
N PHE A 161 16.42 12.39 -7.87
CA PHE A 161 15.29 13.30 -7.68
C PHE A 161 13.92 12.64 -7.95
N TYR A 162 13.83 11.72 -8.92
CA TYR A 162 12.62 10.96 -9.17
C TYR A 162 12.27 10.08 -7.97
N ALA A 163 13.21 9.24 -7.53
CA ALA A 163 13.03 8.34 -6.40
C ALA A 163 12.66 9.11 -5.13
N SER A 164 13.35 10.21 -4.83
CA SER A 164 13.04 11.08 -3.69
C SER A 164 11.61 11.63 -3.71
N ARG A 165 11.16 12.17 -4.84
CA ARG A 165 9.81 12.72 -4.98
C ARG A 165 8.73 11.64 -4.90
N SER A 166 8.95 10.50 -5.55
CA SER A 166 8.05 9.36 -5.49
C SER A 166 7.95 8.81 -4.07
N GLY A 167 9.07 8.65 -3.36
CA GLY A 167 9.07 8.13 -2.00
C GLY A 167 8.44 9.09 -0.99
N VAL A 168 8.65 10.42 -1.11
CA VAL A 168 7.93 11.41 -0.26
C VAL A 168 6.41 11.31 -0.48
N LEU A 169 5.96 11.13 -1.72
CA LEU A 169 4.54 10.94 -2.01
C LEU A 169 4.01 9.60 -1.47
N SER A 170 4.77 8.51 -1.63
CA SER A 170 4.40 7.19 -1.07
C SER A 170 4.32 7.21 0.45
N ALA A 171 5.22 7.91 1.14
CA ALA A 171 5.16 8.07 2.59
C ALA A 171 3.91 8.82 3.04
N PHE A 172 3.53 9.90 2.35
CA PHE A 172 2.26 10.60 2.62
C PHE A 172 1.05 9.67 2.45
N ASN A 173 0.99 8.99 1.30
CA ASN A 173 -0.10 8.08 0.97
C ASN A 173 -0.16 6.91 1.96
N LEU A 174 0.98 6.38 2.41
CA LEU A 174 1.06 5.29 3.38
C LEU A 174 0.43 5.70 4.71
N VAL A 175 0.81 6.86 5.27
CA VAL A 175 0.24 7.35 6.53
C VAL A 175 -1.26 7.59 6.39
N GLU A 176 -1.69 8.22 5.30
CA GLU A 176 -3.12 8.44 5.06
C GLU A 176 -3.89 7.13 4.90
N CYS A 177 -3.36 6.18 4.13
CA CYS A 177 -3.96 4.86 3.92
C CYS A 177 -4.10 4.10 5.24
N TYR A 178 -3.03 4.04 6.03
CA TYR A 178 -3.03 3.41 7.35
C TYR A 178 -4.12 3.99 8.27
N MET A 179 -4.22 5.32 8.36
CA MET A 179 -5.26 5.95 9.19
C MET A 179 -6.68 5.66 8.68
N ASN A 180 -6.86 5.56 7.38
CA ASN A 180 -8.15 5.24 6.77
C ASN A 180 -8.56 3.78 7.04
N SER A 181 -7.62 2.84 6.90
CA SER A 181 -7.84 1.44 7.22
C SER A 181 -8.13 1.23 8.69
N LEU A 182 -7.43 1.94 9.57
CA LEU A 182 -7.67 1.92 11.01
C LEU A 182 -9.12 2.32 11.34
N ALA A 183 -9.61 3.42 10.76
CA ALA A 183 -11.00 3.85 10.92
C ALA A 183 -12.00 2.82 10.38
N TRP A 184 -11.71 2.27 9.18
CA TRP A 184 -12.55 1.27 8.54
C TRP A 184 -12.67 0.00 9.39
N GLU A 185 -11.55 -0.52 9.90
CA GLU A 185 -11.54 -1.75 10.71
C GLU A 185 -12.25 -1.55 12.05
N PHE A 186 -12.01 -0.42 12.71
CA PHE A 186 -12.70 -0.10 13.96
C PHE A 186 -14.22 -0.11 13.80
N LEU A 187 -14.74 0.60 12.78
CA LEU A 187 -16.19 0.65 12.51
C LEU A 187 -16.79 -0.73 12.22
N ARG A 188 -16.01 -1.63 11.62
CA ARG A 188 -16.46 -3.00 11.29
C ARG A 188 -16.39 -3.96 12.47
N LEU A 189 -15.37 -3.86 13.32
CA LEU A 189 -15.14 -4.78 14.43
C LEU A 189 -15.92 -4.40 15.69
N ARG A 190 -16.05 -3.09 15.98
CA ARG A 190 -16.66 -2.58 17.21
C ARG A 190 -18.02 -1.93 16.99
N GLY A 191 -18.39 -1.66 15.73
CA GLY A 191 -19.59 -0.89 15.41
C GLY A 191 -19.41 0.61 15.71
N ALA A 192 -20.46 1.38 15.46
CA ALA A 192 -20.46 2.84 15.67
C ALA A 192 -21.31 3.29 16.87
N ASP A 193 -21.92 2.36 17.61
CA ASP A 193 -22.98 2.67 18.57
C ASP A 193 -22.48 3.45 19.80
N ALA A 194 -21.21 3.25 20.18
CA ALA A 194 -20.58 3.98 21.28
C ALA A 194 -20.03 5.36 20.86
N LEU A 195 -20.10 5.72 19.58
CA LEU A 195 -19.58 6.99 19.06
C LEU A 195 -20.67 8.05 19.02
N SER A 196 -20.30 9.30 19.32
CA SER A 196 -21.13 10.44 18.95
C SER A 196 -21.25 10.56 17.41
N ASN A 197 -22.34 11.16 16.93
CA ASN A 197 -22.55 11.40 15.50
C ASN A 197 -21.37 12.13 14.82
N ARG A 198 -20.72 13.04 15.54
CA ARG A 198 -19.54 13.76 15.04
C ARG A 198 -18.32 12.84 14.88
N GLN A 199 -18.08 11.98 15.87
CA GLN A 199 -16.98 11.01 15.81
C GLN A 199 -17.21 10.01 14.69
N ARG A 200 -18.42 9.45 14.62
CA ARG A 200 -18.85 8.55 13.56
C ARG A 200 -18.64 9.17 12.18
N LYS A 201 -19.17 10.37 11.94
CA LYS A 201 -19.00 11.08 10.66
C LYS A 201 -17.52 11.31 10.32
N SER A 202 -16.68 11.58 11.32
CA SER A 202 -15.25 11.78 11.08
C SER A 202 -14.55 10.49 10.64
N LEU A 203 -14.97 9.32 11.13
CA LEU A 203 -14.42 8.02 10.72
C LEU A 203 -15.02 7.52 9.40
N GLU A 204 -16.29 7.85 9.10
CA GLU A 204 -16.97 7.45 7.86
C GLU A 204 -16.60 8.36 6.66
N ASP A 205 -16.48 9.67 6.86
CA ASP A 205 -16.08 10.64 5.81
C ASP A 205 -14.56 10.74 5.71
N VAL A 206 -13.98 9.65 5.23
CA VAL A 206 -12.54 9.48 5.07
C VAL A 206 -11.95 10.50 4.08
N SER A 207 -12.71 10.93 3.07
CA SER A 207 -12.29 11.92 2.06
C SER A 207 -12.35 13.36 2.54
N GLY A 208 -13.31 13.71 3.41
CA GLY A 208 -13.50 15.08 3.91
C GLY A 208 -12.60 15.44 5.09
N THR A 209 -12.07 14.44 5.80
CA THR A 209 -11.26 14.66 7.01
C THR A 209 -9.79 14.93 6.66
N LYS A 210 -9.22 16.02 7.18
CA LYS A 210 -7.81 16.38 6.95
C LYS A 210 -6.88 15.38 7.66
N LEU A 211 -5.71 15.09 7.09
CA LEU A 211 -4.73 14.16 7.68
C LEU A 211 -4.38 14.50 9.14
N ARG A 212 -4.20 15.78 9.47
CA ARG A 212 -3.99 16.23 10.87
C ARG A 212 -5.08 15.75 11.81
N ASP A 213 -6.33 15.87 11.38
CA ASP A 213 -7.48 15.44 12.17
C ASP A 213 -7.54 13.92 12.27
N LYS A 214 -7.19 13.19 11.20
CA LYS A 214 -7.07 11.72 11.26
C LYS A 214 -6.06 11.31 12.34
N LEU A 215 -4.82 11.82 12.25
CA LEU A 215 -3.72 11.49 13.17
C LEU A 215 -4.03 11.83 14.63
N LEU A 216 -4.65 12.98 14.90
CA LEU A 216 -4.92 13.41 16.27
C LEU A 216 -6.22 12.85 16.85
N LYS A 217 -7.26 12.69 16.04
CA LYS A 217 -8.62 12.37 16.53
C LYS A 217 -8.96 10.90 16.42
N TYR A 218 -8.53 10.20 15.36
CA TYR A 218 -8.90 8.79 15.19
C TYR A 218 -8.40 7.93 16.35
N PRO A 219 -7.13 8.03 16.82
CA PRO A 219 -6.67 7.22 17.94
C PRO A 219 -7.54 7.42 19.18
N ARG A 220 -7.90 8.67 19.50
CA ARG A 220 -8.82 9.01 20.59
C ARG A 220 -10.22 8.46 20.40
N PHE A 221 -10.78 8.55 19.19
CA PHE A 221 -12.13 8.04 18.92
C PHE A 221 -12.19 6.52 19.06
N ILE A 222 -11.08 5.87 18.75
CA ILE A 222 -10.94 4.42 18.75
C ILE A 222 -10.69 3.86 20.16
N THR A 223 -9.78 4.47 20.93
CA THR A 223 -9.39 3.97 22.25
C THR A 223 -10.09 4.66 23.41
N GLY A 224 -10.70 5.82 23.17
CA GLY A 224 -11.21 6.71 24.22
C GLY A 224 -10.13 7.56 24.89
N ALA A 225 -8.85 7.36 24.58
CA ALA A 225 -7.71 8.04 25.19
C ALA A 225 -6.97 8.96 24.21
N GLU A 226 -6.56 10.13 24.68
CA GLU A 226 -5.69 11.04 23.91
C GLU A 226 -4.32 10.39 23.68
N LEU A 227 -3.68 10.72 22.54
CA LEU A 227 -2.28 10.39 22.34
C LEU A 227 -1.43 11.00 23.46
N ASP A 228 -0.40 10.28 23.88
CA ASP A 228 0.57 10.80 24.82
C ASP A 228 1.29 12.04 24.24
N PRO A 229 1.85 12.91 25.11
CA PRO A 229 2.48 14.16 24.66
C PRO A 229 3.60 13.97 23.63
N GLU A 230 4.36 12.87 23.73
CA GLU A 230 5.47 12.59 22.82
C GLU A 230 4.95 12.22 21.43
N SER A 231 3.97 11.31 21.37
CA SER A 231 3.31 10.93 20.11
C SER A 231 2.59 12.11 19.45
N ARG A 232 1.97 12.98 20.25
CA ARG A 232 1.35 14.21 19.74
C ARG A 232 2.38 15.17 19.15
N ALA A 233 3.52 15.36 19.81
CA ALA A 233 4.61 16.17 19.29
C ALA A 233 5.18 15.59 17.99
N ALA A 234 5.29 14.26 17.88
CA ALA A 234 5.70 13.58 16.65
C ALA A 234 4.72 13.82 15.50
N VAL A 235 3.40 13.78 15.75
CA VAL A 235 2.39 14.16 14.74
C VAL A 235 2.60 15.58 14.24
N GLU A 236 2.79 16.53 15.16
CA GLU A 236 2.98 17.94 14.81
C GLU A 236 4.27 18.14 14.00
N GLY A 237 5.38 17.54 14.43
CA GLY A 237 6.65 17.57 13.71
C GLY A 237 6.56 16.96 12.30
N LEU A 238 5.89 15.81 12.16
CA LEU A 238 5.60 15.21 10.85
C LEU A 238 4.84 16.19 9.95
N LEU A 239 3.75 16.78 10.45
CA LEU A 239 2.92 17.66 9.64
C LEU A 239 3.66 18.93 9.21
N ASP A 240 4.51 19.47 10.07
CA ASP A 240 5.31 20.67 9.78
C ASP A 240 6.38 20.38 8.72
N VAL A 241 7.04 19.22 8.78
CA VAL A 241 8.04 18.80 7.78
C VAL A 241 7.38 18.41 6.46
N LEU A 242 6.29 17.64 6.51
CA LEU A 242 5.78 16.91 5.36
C LEU A 242 4.83 17.76 4.50
N LYS A 243 4.09 18.70 5.10
CA LYS A 243 3.12 19.54 4.40
C LYS A 243 3.73 20.38 3.27
N PRO A 244 4.86 21.10 3.44
CA PRO A 244 5.43 21.92 2.37
C PRO A 244 5.86 21.08 1.16
N PHE A 245 6.42 19.89 1.38
CA PHE A 245 6.84 18.99 0.30
C PHE A 245 5.66 18.34 -0.41
N ARG A 246 4.68 17.84 0.36
CA ARG A 246 3.44 17.28 -0.20
C ARG A 246 2.75 18.28 -1.11
N ASP A 247 2.48 19.49 -0.62
CA ASP A 247 1.77 20.52 -1.40
C ASP A 247 2.55 20.94 -2.66
N SER A 248 3.88 20.88 -2.62
CA SER A 248 4.73 21.15 -3.78
C SER A 248 4.69 20.01 -4.82
N LEU A 249 4.48 18.77 -4.38
CA LEU A 249 4.34 17.59 -5.26
C LEU A 249 2.93 17.46 -5.85
N VAL A 250 1.89 17.64 -5.04
CA VAL A 250 0.50 17.45 -5.49
C VAL A 250 -0.09 18.68 -6.18
N HIS A 251 0.44 19.87 -5.87
CA HIS A 251 0.00 21.13 -6.44
C HIS A 251 1.21 21.96 -6.90
N PRO A 252 1.99 21.46 -7.87
CA PRO A 252 3.21 22.10 -8.31
C PRO A 252 2.91 23.47 -8.93
N SER A 253 3.78 24.43 -8.64
CA SER A 253 3.74 25.78 -9.22
C SER A 253 5.10 26.06 -9.86
N PRO A 254 5.17 26.51 -11.12
CA PRO A 254 6.43 26.92 -11.75
C PRO A 254 6.89 28.31 -11.28
N PHE A 255 6.10 28.98 -10.43
CA PHE A 255 6.36 30.34 -9.97
C PHE A 255 6.84 30.37 -8.52
N ASP A 256 7.88 31.16 -8.28
CA ASP A 256 8.29 31.61 -6.95
C ASP A 256 7.29 32.67 -6.45
N ALA A 257 6.32 32.23 -5.67
CA ALA A 257 5.22 33.07 -5.16
C ALA A 257 4.83 32.68 -3.73
N PRO A 258 5.75 32.78 -2.74
CA PRO A 258 5.53 32.33 -1.36
C PRO A 258 4.33 33.01 -0.70
N GLU A 259 4.05 34.27 -1.05
CA GLU A 259 2.90 35.03 -0.54
C GLU A 259 1.55 34.39 -0.91
N LYS A 260 1.46 33.68 -2.04
CA LYS A 260 0.23 33.01 -2.49
C LYS A 260 -0.01 31.66 -1.82
N PHE A 261 0.99 31.10 -1.15
CA PHE A 261 0.97 29.73 -0.64
C PHE A 261 1.24 29.64 0.86
N GLY A 262 0.91 30.68 1.63
CA GLY A 262 1.06 30.63 3.09
C GLY A 262 2.52 30.69 3.55
N GLY A 263 3.41 31.33 2.78
CA GLY A 263 4.78 31.67 3.17
C GLY A 263 5.85 30.69 2.71
N TYR A 264 5.51 29.56 2.09
CA TYR A 264 6.50 28.63 1.53
C TYR A 264 6.57 28.69 0.01
N ASP A 265 7.79 28.71 -0.51
CA ASP A 265 8.08 28.65 -1.94
C ASP A 265 7.98 27.20 -2.43
N LYS A 266 6.87 26.90 -3.12
CA LYS A 266 6.59 25.57 -3.69
C LYS A 266 7.60 25.16 -4.75
N LEU A 267 8.10 26.10 -5.56
CA LEU A 267 9.08 25.82 -6.60
C LEU A 267 10.39 25.38 -5.96
N ARG A 268 10.87 26.14 -4.97
CA ARG A 268 12.07 25.79 -4.22
C ARG A 268 11.90 24.48 -3.47
N ASN A 269 10.77 24.23 -2.82
CA ASN A 269 10.53 22.96 -2.14
C ASN A 269 10.52 21.77 -3.11
N LEU A 270 9.91 21.91 -4.29
CA LEU A 270 9.92 20.87 -5.32
C LEU A 270 11.35 20.49 -5.74
N TYR A 271 12.24 21.47 -5.91
CA TYR A 271 13.64 21.24 -6.28
C TYR A 271 14.54 20.82 -5.11
N ARG A 272 14.12 21.08 -3.87
CA ARG A 272 14.84 20.66 -2.65
C ARG A 272 14.54 19.21 -2.25
N ILE A 273 13.49 18.59 -2.79
CA ILE A 273 13.18 17.19 -2.48
C ILE A 273 14.29 16.30 -3.04
N ASP A 274 15.08 15.75 -2.14
CA ASP A 274 16.21 14.90 -2.43
C ASP A 274 16.25 13.68 -1.49
N ALA A 275 17.37 12.96 -1.45
CA ALA A 275 17.47 11.71 -0.71
C ALA A 275 17.33 11.94 0.80
N ASP A 276 17.94 12.99 1.35
CA ASP A 276 17.83 13.31 2.78
C ASP A 276 16.39 13.65 3.15
N THR A 277 15.71 14.42 2.29
CA THR A 277 14.28 14.72 2.45
C THR A 277 13.44 13.45 2.44
N LEU A 278 13.69 12.54 1.49
CA LEU A 278 13.01 11.25 1.42
C LEU A 278 13.22 10.44 2.69
N TYR A 279 14.48 10.24 3.08
CA TYR A 279 14.79 9.41 4.23
C TYR A 279 14.11 9.98 5.48
N LEU A 280 14.13 11.30 5.68
CA LEU A 280 13.52 11.90 6.87
C LEU A 280 12.02 11.66 6.86
N VAL A 281 11.34 11.99 5.76
CA VAL A 281 9.89 11.81 5.64
C VAL A 281 9.51 10.34 5.85
N ALA A 282 10.29 9.40 5.33
CA ALA A 282 10.06 7.97 5.50
C ALA A 282 10.21 7.52 6.96
N HIS A 283 11.25 7.99 7.66
CA HIS A 283 11.43 7.74 9.10
C HIS A 283 10.28 8.32 9.93
N LEU A 284 9.89 9.57 9.66
CA LEU A 284 8.78 10.21 10.37
C LEU A 284 7.44 9.48 10.13
N ALA A 285 7.21 9.02 8.90
CA ALA A 285 6.04 8.23 8.54
C ALA A 285 6.01 6.88 9.28
N ALA A 286 7.14 6.15 9.31
CA ALA A 286 7.23 4.88 10.01
C ALA A 286 7.11 5.05 11.54
N ASP A 287 7.74 6.08 12.12
CA ASP A 287 7.64 6.41 13.54
C ASP A 287 6.19 6.71 13.94
N ILE A 288 5.49 7.57 13.19
CA ILE A 288 4.11 7.90 13.57
C ILE A 288 3.17 6.71 13.48
N ILE A 289 3.34 5.87 12.45
CA ILE A 289 2.54 4.65 12.28
C ILE A 289 2.81 3.71 13.46
N THR A 290 4.08 3.57 13.86
CA THR A 290 4.47 2.74 15.02
C THR A 290 3.82 3.25 16.31
N ARG A 291 3.87 4.56 16.56
CA ARG A 291 3.28 5.19 17.75
C ARG A 291 1.76 5.06 17.77
N VAL A 292 1.10 5.33 16.65
CA VAL A 292 -0.36 5.16 16.54
C VAL A 292 -0.73 3.70 16.73
N GLN A 293 -0.01 2.76 16.11
CA GLN A 293 -0.24 1.32 16.26
C GLN A 293 -0.11 0.88 17.73
N ALA A 294 0.93 1.35 18.43
CA ALA A 294 1.12 1.07 19.85
C ALA A 294 -0.02 1.65 20.71
N HIS A 295 -0.50 2.85 20.39
CA HIS A 295 -1.62 3.49 21.09
C HIS A 295 -2.95 2.76 20.90
N VAL A 296 -3.26 2.34 19.68
CA VAL A 296 -4.53 1.63 19.37
C VAL A 296 -4.51 0.16 19.78
N GLY A 297 -3.31 -0.43 19.86
CA GLY A 297 -3.10 -1.84 20.15
C GLY A 297 -3.40 -2.76 18.96
N GLU A 298 -2.93 -4.00 19.05
CA GLU A 298 -3.05 -5.02 17.99
C GLU A 298 -4.48 -5.57 17.81
N THR A 299 -5.42 -5.14 18.66
CA THR A 299 -6.79 -5.67 18.64
C THR A 299 -7.66 -5.14 17.50
N ILE A 300 -7.20 -4.10 16.81
CA ILE A 300 -7.98 -3.41 15.78
C ILE A 300 -7.42 -3.70 14.40
N LEU A 301 -6.15 -3.34 14.16
CA LEU A 301 -5.41 -3.76 12.97
C LEU A 301 -4.64 -5.03 13.29
N VAL A 302 -5.10 -6.17 12.75
CA VAL A 302 -4.39 -7.45 12.88
C VAL A 302 -3.13 -7.41 12.03
N GLY A 303 -2.04 -6.99 12.68
CA GLY A 303 -0.70 -6.97 12.13
C GLY A 303 -0.46 -5.82 11.16
N THR A 304 0.67 -5.15 11.34
CA THR A 304 1.34 -4.37 10.30
C THR A 304 2.52 -5.20 9.78
N PRO A 305 2.31 -6.35 9.11
CA PRO A 305 3.40 -7.27 8.75
C PRO A 305 4.45 -6.62 7.85
N TRP A 306 4.07 -5.57 7.12
CA TRP A 306 4.94 -4.76 6.27
C TRP A 306 5.79 -3.74 7.06
N LEU A 307 5.40 -3.35 8.27
CA LEU A 307 6.08 -2.30 9.04
C LEU A 307 7.50 -2.72 9.48
N PRO A 308 7.74 -3.96 9.97
CA PRO A 308 9.10 -4.43 10.26
C PRO A 308 10.04 -4.37 9.05
N GLU A 309 9.53 -4.70 7.85
CA GLU A 309 10.32 -4.66 6.61
C GLU A 309 10.69 -3.23 6.23
N LEU A 310 9.74 -2.30 6.32
CA LEU A 310 10.00 -0.86 6.11
C LEU A 310 11.01 -0.32 7.12
N LEU A 311 10.88 -0.67 8.40
CA LEU A 311 11.83 -0.28 9.45
C LEU A 311 13.23 -0.84 9.18
N ASP A 312 13.36 -2.09 8.69
CA ASP A 312 14.65 -2.65 8.30
C ASP A 312 15.29 -1.90 7.12
N ALA A 313 14.48 -1.55 6.12
CA ALA A 313 14.93 -0.73 5.00
C ALA A 313 15.48 0.62 5.48
N LEU A 314 14.84 1.23 6.48
CA LEU A 314 15.23 2.53 7.04
C LEU A 314 16.46 2.48 7.96
N LYS A 315 16.72 1.37 8.67
CA LYS A 315 17.87 1.23 9.58
C LYS A 315 19.22 1.50 8.92
N ARG A 316 19.34 1.24 7.61
CA ARG A 316 20.58 1.41 6.83
C ARG A 316 20.89 2.87 6.54
N HIS A 317 19.92 3.75 6.73
CA HIS A 317 20.00 5.17 6.44
C HIS A 317 19.84 5.93 7.75
N GLN A 318 20.95 6.10 8.48
CA GLN A 318 21.00 6.99 9.65
C GLN A 318 20.85 8.43 9.16
N ILE A 319 19.89 9.16 9.71
CA ILE A 319 19.69 10.57 9.36
C ILE A 319 19.95 11.40 10.60
N SER A 320 20.87 12.35 10.50
CA SER A 320 20.85 13.51 11.39
C SER A 320 19.75 14.44 10.93
N ILE A 321 18.67 14.55 11.70
CA ILE A 321 17.62 15.52 11.41
C ILE A 321 18.24 16.92 11.48
N PRO A 322 18.19 17.72 10.40
CA PRO A 322 18.82 19.04 10.42
C PRO A 322 18.22 19.92 11.53
N PRO A 323 19.02 20.59 12.38
CA PRO A 323 18.53 21.42 13.49
C PRO A 323 17.56 22.52 13.07
N GLU A 324 17.65 22.97 11.82
CA GLU A 324 16.76 23.94 11.19
C GLU A 324 15.33 23.43 10.95
N TRP A 325 15.09 22.12 11.00
CA TRP A 325 13.74 21.53 10.77
C TRP A 325 12.95 21.38 12.07
N GLY A 326 13.51 21.79 13.21
CA GLY A 326 12.78 21.97 14.47
C GLY A 326 12.38 20.68 15.21
N TYR A 327 12.72 19.50 14.69
CA TYR A 327 12.45 18.23 15.35
C TYR A 327 13.28 18.12 16.64
N GLY A 328 12.61 17.99 17.79
CA GLY A 328 13.25 17.89 19.11
C GLY A 328 13.40 19.21 19.89
N ARG A 329 12.89 20.35 19.40
CA ARG A 329 12.70 21.52 20.25
C ARG A 329 11.39 21.38 21.02
N THR A 330 11.47 20.87 22.25
CA THR A 330 10.46 21.18 23.27
C THR A 330 10.32 22.70 23.34
N ARG A 331 9.12 23.22 23.05
CA ARG A 331 8.77 24.61 23.34
C ARG A 331 8.41 24.77 24.80
#